data_AF-A0A7J4M279-F1
#
_entry.id   AF-A0A7J4M279-F1
#
_cell.length_a   1.000
_cell.length_b   1.000
_cell.length_c   1.000
_cell.angle_alpha   90.00
_cell.angle_beta   90.00
_cell.angle_gamma   90.00
#
_symmetry.space_group_name_H-M   'P 1'
#
loop_
_entity.id
_entity.type
_entity.pdbx_description
1 polymer ?
#
loop_
_entity_poly.entity_id
_entity_poly.type
_entity_poly.pdbx_seq_one_letter_code
_entity_poly.pdbx_strand_id
1 'polypeptide(L)'
;TEQFSIYPNYDYEKGKQELTGYTASQNIKIETADLKKVSAIVDSAASAGALISYINFELTLDNQNMYKAQLLEKATQDARIKAESIARGLGKGVKGVVSVSTNTYDYYPFPLFKAEDSSVGGAGGVAQAREAAASITPRQLEINAAVSVTFRI
;
A
#
# COMPACT_ATOMS: atom_id res chain seq x y z
N THR A 1 0.79 13.79 -8.67
CA THR A 1 2.08 13.53 -9.32
C THR A 1 3.08 13.15 -8.27
N GLU A 2 3.80 12.06 -8.47
CA GLU A 2 4.68 11.52 -7.44
C GLU A 2 6.15 11.79 -7.75
N GLN A 3 6.55 11.73 -9.03
CA GLN A 3 7.95 11.90 -9.41
C GLN A 3 8.07 12.33 -10.87
N PHE A 4 9.04 13.21 -11.15
CA PHE A 4 9.44 13.58 -12.50
C PHE A 4 10.96 13.48 -12.60
N SER A 5 11.46 12.77 -13.61
CA SER A 5 12.88 12.52 -13.82
C SER A 5 13.25 12.67 -15.29
N ILE A 6 14.45 13.18 -15.57
CA ILE A 6 15.01 13.27 -16.91
C ILE A 6 16.36 12.56 -16.91
N TYR A 7 16.56 11.65 -17.86
CA TYR A 7 17.78 10.88 -18.03
C TYR A 7 18.42 11.18 -19.39
N PRO A 8 19.72 11.46 -19.47
CA PRO A 8 20.42 11.53 -20.74
C PRO A 8 20.50 10.14 -21.38
N ASN A 9 20.24 10.07 -22.68
CA ASN A 9 20.41 8.89 -23.50
C ASN A 9 21.78 8.96 -24.17
N TYR A 10 22.58 7.90 -24.04
CA TYR A 10 23.89 7.81 -24.66
C TYR A 10 23.92 6.64 -25.63
N ASP A 11 24.58 6.85 -26.77
CA ASP A 11 25.00 5.77 -27.65
C ASP A 11 26.50 5.52 -27.43
N TYR A 12 26.88 4.25 -27.54
CA TYR A 12 28.21 3.75 -27.28
C TYR A 12 28.74 3.03 -28.52
N GLU A 13 29.09 3.80 -29.54
CA GLU A 13 29.79 3.27 -30.72
C GLU A 13 31.32 3.41 -30.58
N LYS A 14 32.04 2.31 -30.85
CA LYS A 14 33.51 2.27 -31.00
C LYS A 14 34.29 2.95 -29.87
N GLY A 15 33.82 2.81 -28.62
CA GLY A 15 34.50 3.33 -27.43
C GLY A 15 34.34 4.84 -27.21
N LYS A 16 33.46 5.52 -27.96
CA LYS A 16 33.04 6.89 -27.67
C LYS A 16 31.61 6.89 -27.14
N GLN A 17 31.39 7.68 -26.09
CA GLN A 17 30.06 7.95 -25.55
C GLN A 17 29.53 9.22 -26.22
N GLU A 18 28.45 9.09 -26.98
CA GLU A 18 27.78 10.21 -27.64
C GLU A 18 26.40 10.42 -27.03
N LEU A 19 26.09 11.65 -26.60
CA LEU A 19 24.77 12.00 -26.10
C LEU A 19 23.79 12.06 -27.26
N THR A 20 22.80 11.17 -27.30
CA THR A 20 21.80 11.08 -28.37
C THR A 20 20.48 11.74 -28.05
N GLY A 21 20.24 12.08 -26.77
CA GLY A 21 19.05 12.81 -26.37
C GLY A 21 18.75 12.69 -24.88
N TYR A 22 17.49 12.89 -24.51
CA TYR A 22 17.01 12.76 -23.14
C TYR A 22 15.67 12.02 -23.11
N THR A 23 15.49 11.19 -22.09
CA THR A 23 14.22 10.55 -21.75
C THR A 23 13.66 11.20 -20.50
N ALA A 24 12.48 11.81 -20.60
CA ALA A 24 11.73 12.30 -19.44
C ALA A 24 10.67 11.26 -19.03
N SER A 25 10.54 11.02 -17.73
CA SER A 25 9.54 10.12 -17.15
C SER A 25 8.80 10.81 -16.01
N GLN A 26 7.47 10.67 -15.97
CA GLN A 26 6.61 11.20 -14.93
C GLN A 26 5.68 10.12 -14.38
N ASN A 27 5.69 9.94 -13.07
CA ASN A 27 4.77 9.04 -12.37
C ASN A 27 3.56 9.83 -11.84
N ILE A 28 2.35 9.38 -12.20
CA ILE A 28 1.09 9.97 -11.79
C ILE A 28 0.27 8.90 -11.07
N LYS A 29 0.04 9.09 -9.77
CA LYS A 29 -0.93 8.33 -8.99
C LYS A 29 -2.32 8.94 -9.11
N ILE A 30 -3.29 8.09 -9.39
CA ILE A 30 -4.72 8.44 -9.45
C ILE A 30 -5.44 7.63 -8.38
N GLU A 31 -6.23 8.31 -7.56
CA GLU A 31 -7.04 7.69 -6.50
C GLU A 31 -8.52 7.95 -6.79
N THR A 32 -9.35 6.90 -6.72
CA THR A 32 -10.80 7.00 -6.93
C THR A 32 -11.54 6.07 -5.97
N ALA A 33 -12.60 6.58 -5.36
CA ALA A 33 -13.55 5.76 -4.58
C ALA A 33 -14.60 5.09 -5.49
N ASP A 34 -14.77 5.57 -6.72
CA ASP A 34 -15.70 5.01 -7.69
C ASP A 34 -15.02 3.93 -8.52
N LEU A 35 -15.23 2.67 -8.12
CA LEU A 35 -14.66 1.49 -8.77
C LEU A 35 -15.13 1.35 -10.23
N LYS A 36 -16.30 1.93 -10.59
CA LYS A 36 -16.83 1.86 -11.96
C LYS A 36 -16.01 2.71 -12.94
N LYS A 37 -15.24 3.68 -12.43
CA LYS A 37 -14.39 4.55 -13.27
C LYS A 37 -13.03 3.96 -13.57
N VAL A 38 -12.62 2.89 -12.88
CA VAL A 38 -11.24 2.38 -12.99
C VAL A 38 -10.92 1.94 -14.42
N SER A 39 -11.82 1.20 -15.08
CA SER A 39 -11.63 0.80 -16.48
C SER A 39 -11.47 2.02 -17.40
N ALA A 40 -12.33 3.04 -17.25
CA ALA A 40 -12.26 4.26 -18.05
C ALA A 40 -10.95 5.05 -17.81
N ILE A 41 -10.44 5.06 -16.58
CA ILE A 41 -9.15 5.69 -16.24
C ILE A 41 -8.00 4.95 -16.93
N VAL A 42 -7.98 3.62 -16.85
CA VAL A 42 -6.96 2.79 -17.50
C VAL A 42 -7.00 2.96 -19.02
N ASP A 43 -8.19 2.96 -19.62
CA ASP A 43 -8.36 3.16 -21.05
C ASP A 43 -7.88 4.54 -21.50
N SER A 44 -8.28 5.60 -20.76
CA SER A 44 -7.86 6.97 -21.07
C SER A 44 -6.34 7.15 -20.96
N ALA A 45 -5.71 6.56 -19.94
CA ALA A 45 -4.26 6.62 -19.75
C ALA A 45 -3.54 5.89 -20.90
N ALA A 46 -3.98 4.67 -21.23
CA ALA A 46 -3.42 3.90 -22.34
C ALA A 46 -3.59 4.60 -23.70
N SER A 47 -4.76 5.19 -23.96
CA SER A 47 -5.03 5.96 -25.19
C SER A 47 -4.16 7.22 -25.29
N ALA A 48 -3.73 7.80 -24.17
CA ALA A 48 -2.78 8.90 -24.12
C ALA A 48 -1.31 8.45 -24.25
N GLY A 49 -1.05 7.14 -24.41
CA GLY A 49 0.30 6.58 -24.50
C GLY A 49 0.99 6.36 -23.16
N ALA A 50 0.27 6.51 -22.04
CA ALA A 50 0.81 6.23 -20.72
C ALA A 50 0.86 4.72 -20.46
N LEU A 51 1.90 4.30 -19.75
CA LEU A 51 2.06 2.93 -19.28
C LEU A 51 1.39 2.80 -17.90
N ILE A 52 0.79 1.64 -17.63
CA ILE A 52 0.22 1.36 -16.31
C ILE A 52 1.25 0.59 -15.50
N SER A 53 1.71 1.16 -14.40
CA SER A 53 2.70 0.51 -13.53
C SER A 53 2.06 -0.48 -12.56
N TYR A 54 0.98 -0.08 -11.90
CA TYR A 54 0.23 -0.94 -10.98
C TYR A 54 -1.20 -0.42 -10.79
N ILE A 55 -2.07 -1.30 -10.30
CA ILE A 55 -3.42 -0.98 -9.83
C ILE A 55 -3.58 -1.69 -8.50
N ASN A 56 -3.90 -0.94 -7.45
CA ASN A 56 -4.17 -1.50 -6.12
C ASN A 56 -5.61 -1.21 -5.70
N PHE A 57 -6.19 -2.15 -4.98
CA PHE A 57 -7.38 -1.92 -4.18
C PHE A 57 -6.97 -1.60 -2.75
N GLU A 58 -7.35 -0.41 -2.29
CA GLU A 58 -6.90 0.14 -1.00
C GLU A 58 -8.07 0.76 -0.22
N LEU A 59 -7.91 0.81 1.10
CA LEU A 59 -8.75 1.63 1.96
C LEU A 59 -8.33 3.07 1.79
N THR A 60 -9.29 3.99 1.87
CA THR A 60 -8.98 5.42 1.99
C THR A 60 -8.13 5.67 3.23
N LEU A 61 -7.31 6.72 3.21
CA LEU A 61 -6.46 7.08 4.34
C LEU A 61 -7.29 7.27 5.64
N ASP A 62 -8.47 7.88 5.52
CA ASP A 62 -9.39 8.06 6.64
C ASP A 62 -9.86 6.73 7.23
N ASN A 63 -10.23 5.77 6.37
CA ASN A 63 -10.62 4.43 6.82
C ASN A 63 -9.44 3.68 7.45
N GLN A 64 -8.24 3.80 6.88
CA GLN A 64 -7.04 3.20 7.46
C GLN A 64 -6.79 3.74 8.88
N ASN A 65 -6.86 5.05 9.06
CA ASN A 65 -6.67 5.68 10.37
C ASN A 65 -7.77 5.27 11.37
N MET A 66 -9.02 5.24 10.92
CA MET A 66 -10.17 4.81 11.73
C MET A 66 -10.00 3.36 12.20
N TYR A 67 -9.74 2.42 11.29
CA TYR A 67 -9.60 1.01 11.66
C TYR A 67 -8.33 0.76 12.49
N LYS A 68 -7.23 1.46 12.21
CA LYS A 68 -6.02 1.43 13.05
C LYS A 68 -6.32 1.81 14.50
N ALA A 69 -7.03 2.92 14.73
CA ALA A 69 -7.39 3.35 16.06
C ALA A 69 -8.27 2.31 16.78
N GLN A 70 -9.30 1.80 16.10
CA GLN A 70 -10.21 0.79 16.66
C GLN A 70 -9.49 -0.52 17.01
N LEU A 71 -8.57 -1.00 16.16
CA LEU A 71 -7.83 -2.23 16.41
C LEU A 71 -6.83 -2.08 17.56
N LEU A 72 -6.15 -0.94 17.65
CA LEU A 72 -5.23 -0.66 18.77
C LEU A 72 -5.97 -0.55 20.11
N GLU A 73 -7.17 0.03 20.11
CA GLU A 73 -8.02 0.07 21.30
C GLU A 73 -8.39 -1.36 21.75
N LYS A 74 -8.88 -2.19 20.84
CA LYS A 74 -9.21 -3.60 21.12
C LYS A 74 -8.00 -4.40 21.59
N ALA A 75 -6.85 -4.23 20.95
CA ALA A 75 -5.61 -4.89 21.34
C ALA A 75 -5.16 -4.48 22.75
N THR A 76 -5.34 -3.20 23.11
CA THR A 76 -5.03 -2.69 24.46
C THR A 76 -5.99 -3.23 25.51
N GLN A 77 -7.28 -3.35 25.18
CA GLN A 77 -8.27 -3.98 26.05
C GLN A 77 -7.93 -5.45 26.31
N ASP A 78 -7.61 -6.21 25.26
CA ASP A 78 -7.16 -7.61 25.37
C ASP A 78 -5.89 -7.75 26.23
N ALA A 79 -4.89 -6.88 26.02
CA ALA A 79 -3.67 -6.86 26.82
C ALA A 79 -3.97 -6.63 28.32
N ARG A 80 -4.92 -5.76 28.64
CA ARG A 80 -5.36 -5.52 30.02
C ARG A 80 -6.03 -6.75 30.63
N ILE A 81 -6.95 -7.41 29.91
CA ILE A 81 -7.65 -8.62 30.39
C ILE A 81 -6.63 -9.73 30.71
N LYS A 82 -5.64 -9.92 29.84
CA LYS A 82 -4.54 -10.87 30.04
C LYS A 82 -3.71 -10.50 31.29
N ALA A 83 -3.31 -9.24 31.42
CA ALA A 83 -2.53 -8.78 32.57
C ALA A 83 -3.27 -8.93 33.90
N GLU A 84 -4.58 -8.61 33.94
CA GLU A 84 -5.40 -8.79 35.14
C GLU A 84 -5.53 -10.26 35.54
N SER A 85 -5.67 -11.16 34.55
CA SER A 85 -5.74 -12.61 34.80
C SER A 85 -4.43 -13.15 35.37
N ILE A 86 -3.30 -12.73 34.81
CA ILE A 86 -1.96 -13.09 35.32
C ILE A 86 -1.75 -12.53 36.74
N ALA A 87 -2.08 -11.26 36.97
CA ALA A 87 -1.92 -10.64 38.29
C ALA A 87 -2.74 -11.34 39.37
N ARG A 88 -4.00 -11.71 39.07
CA ARG A 88 -4.86 -12.49 39.99
C ARG A 88 -4.25 -13.84 40.34
N GLY A 89 -3.69 -14.55 39.37
CA GLY A 89 -2.98 -15.81 39.60
C GLY A 89 -1.78 -15.68 40.54
N LEU A 90 -1.20 -14.49 40.64
CA LEU A 90 -0.09 -14.15 41.55
C LEU A 90 -0.57 -13.59 42.90
N GLY A 91 -1.88 -13.53 43.17
CA GLY A 91 -2.43 -12.88 44.36
C GLY A 91 -2.21 -11.37 44.38
N LYS A 92 -2.08 -10.74 43.21
CA LYS A 92 -1.88 -9.30 43.02
C LYS A 92 -3.01 -8.72 42.16
N GLY A 93 -3.00 -7.41 41.98
CA GLY A 93 -3.91 -6.69 41.09
C GLY A 93 -3.16 -5.66 40.26
N VAL A 94 -3.64 -5.39 39.05
CA VAL A 94 -3.05 -4.34 38.18
C VAL A 94 -3.31 -2.97 38.80
N LYS A 95 -2.23 -2.24 39.12
CA LYS A 95 -2.26 -0.90 39.73
C LYS A 95 -2.18 0.24 38.72
N GLY A 96 -1.67 -0.03 37.53
CA GLY A 96 -1.54 0.98 36.47
C GLY A 96 -0.63 0.55 35.33
N VAL A 97 -0.58 1.40 34.30
CA VAL A 97 0.25 1.22 33.10
C VAL A 97 1.62 1.88 33.34
N VAL A 98 2.69 1.19 32.97
CA VAL A 98 4.08 1.67 33.06
C VAL A 98 4.57 2.13 31.69
N SER A 99 4.30 1.35 30.65
CA SER A 99 4.67 1.68 29.28
C SER A 99 3.70 1.03 28.30
N VAL A 100 3.54 1.68 27.14
CA VAL A 100 2.78 1.16 26.00
C VAL A 100 3.66 1.35 24.77
N SER A 101 3.81 0.30 23.97
CA SER A 101 4.37 0.39 22.64
C SER A 101 3.44 -0.28 21.64
N THR A 102 3.31 0.33 20.47
CA THR A 102 2.65 -0.29 19.32
C THR A 102 3.67 -1.15 18.59
N ASN A 103 3.42 -2.45 18.53
CA ASN A 103 4.33 -3.36 17.85
C ASN A 103 4.07 -3.35 16.35
N THR A 104 2.80 -3.48 15.94
CA THR A 104 2.47 -3.61 14.51
C THR A 104 1.07 -3.09 14.21
N TYR A 105 0.93 -2.46 13.04
CA TYR A 105 -0.34 -2.30 12.31
C TYR A 105 -0.09 -2.80 10.89
N ASP A 106 -0.58 -4.01 10.61
CA ASP A 106 -0.38 -4.69 9.34
C ASP A 106 -1.54 -4.37 8.40
N TYR A 107 -1.30 -3.39 7.51
CA TYR A 107 -2.19 -3.07 6.42
C TYR A 107 -1.41 -3.18 5.10
N TYR A 108 -1.88 -4.07 4.24
CA TYR A 108 -1.30 -4.28 2.92
C TYR A 108 -2.37 -4.01 1.86
N PRO A 109 -2.15 -3.01 0.98
CA PRO A 109 -2.89 -2.87 -0.26
C PRO A 109 -3.04 -4.20 -0.99
N PHE A 110 -4.21 -4.44 -1.59
CA PHE A 110 -4.40 -5.62 -2.42
C PHE A 110 -4.00 -5.28 -3.87
N PRO A 111 -2.89 -5.83 -4.40
CA PRO A 111 -2.50 -5.57 -5.78
C PRO A 111 -3.46 -6.29 -6.73
N LEU A 112 -4.07 -5.53 -7.64
CA LEU A 112 -4.89 -6.05 -8.74
C LEU A 112 -4.07 -6.26 -10.00
N PHE A 113 -3.09 -5.39 -10.22
CA PHE A 113 -2.17 -5.46 -11.34
C PHE A 113 -0.83 -4.84 -10.93
N LYS A 114 0.26 -5.42 -11.42
CA LYS A 114 1.61 -4.85 -11.31
C LYS A 114 2.39 -5.26 -12.55
N ALA A 115 2.98 -4.30 -13.24
CA ALA A 115 3.87 -4.60 -14.35
C ALA A 115 5.14 -5.29 -13.82
N GLU A 116 5.44 -6.50 -14.30
CA GLU A 116 6.58 -7.30 -13.83
C GLU A 116 7.92 -6.85 -14.43
N ASP A 117 7.91 -6.19 -15.59
CA ASP A 117 9.11 -5.66 -16.24
C ASP A 117 8.83 -4.26 -16.82
N SER A 118 9.84 -3.40 -16.74
CA SER A 118 9.86 -2.07 -17.36
C SER A 118 9.76 -2.14 -18.89
N SER A 119 10.15 -3.28 -19.49
CA SER A 119 10.00 -3.58 -20.92
C SER A 119 8.57 -4.01 -21.33
N VAL A 120 7.75 -4.44 -20.36
CA VAL A 120 6.36 -4.91 -20.54
C VAL A 120 5.35 -3.75 -20.49
N GLY A 121 5.82 -2.52 -20.31
CA GLY A 121 5.02 -1.30 -20.49
C GLY A 121 4.41 -1.15 -21.89
N GLY A 122 4.82 -1.95 -22.87
CA GLY A 122 4.16 -2.05 -24.18
C GLY A 122 2.74 -2.62 -24.14
N ALA A 123 2.21 -2.94 -25.31
CA ALA A 123 0.80 -3.37 -25.49
C ALA A 123 0.38 -4.57 -24.61
N GLY A 124 1.31 -5.45 -24.22
CA GLY A 124 1.05 -6.60 -23.36
C GLY A 124 0.67 -6.23 -21.92
N GLY A 125 1.39 -5.29 -21.29
CA GLY A 125 1.07 -4.83 -19.93
C GLY A 125 -0.23 -4.03 -19.88
N VAL A 126 -0.55 -3.28 -20.93
CA VAL A 126 -1.82 -2.53 -21.03
C VAL A 126 -3.02 -3.48 -21.14
N ALA A 127 -2.92 -4.56 -21.91
CA ALA A 127 -4.00 -5.54 -22.02
C ALA A 127 -4.32 -6.21 -20.67
N GLN A 128 -3.29 -6.60 -19.93
CA GLN A 128 -3.41 -7.18 -18.58
C GLN A 128 -3.99 -6.18 -17.58
N ALA A 129 -3.56 -4.92 -17.64
CA ALA A 129 -4.12 -3.86 -16.78
C ALA A 129 -5.61 -3.64 -17.05
N ARG A 130 -6.05 -3.70 -18.31
CA ARG A 130 -7.47 -3.59 -18.68
C ARG A 130 -8.30 -4.75 -18.14
N GLU A 131 -7.80 -5.97 -18.25
CA GLU A 131 -8.45 -7.16 -17.71
C GLU A 131 -8.60 -7.08 -16.18
N ALA A 132 -7.53 -6.69 -15.48
CA ALA A 132 -7.56 -6.46 -14.04
C ALA A 132 -8.55 -5.35 -13.66
N ALA A 133 -8.61 -4.25 -14.42
CA ALA A 133 -9.54 -3.15 -14.19
C ALA A 133 -11.00 -3.53 -14.42
N ALA A 134 -11.28 -4.43 -15.38
CA ALA A 134 -12.63 -4.91 -15.68
C ALA A 134 -13.18 -5.88 -14.63
N SER A 135 -12.30 -6.55 -13.87
CA SER A 135 -12.65 -7.60 -12.91
C SER A 135 -12.57 -7.14 -11.44
N ILE A 136 -12.58 -5.82 -11.19
CA ILE A 136 -12.52 -5.27 -9.83
C ILE A 136 -13.75 -5.69 -9.01
N THR A 137 -13.51 -6.53 -8.03
CA THR A 137 -14.51 -7.00 -7.07
C THR A 137 -14.07 -6.67 -5.65
N PRO A 138 -15.00 -6.22 -4.77
CA PRO A 138 -14.69 -6.03 -3.36
C PRO A 138 -14.18 -7.33 -2.74
N ARG A 139 -13.07 -7.27 -2.02
CA ARG A 139 -12.50 -8.37 -1.26
C ARG A 139 -12.51 -8.07 0.23
N GLN A 140 -12.63 -9.12 1.03
CA GLN A 140 -12.42 -9.01 2.47
C GLN A 140 -10.93 -8.82 2.74
N LEU A 141 -10.60 -7.80 3.52
CA LEU A 141 -9.24 -7.53 3.98
C LEU A 141 -9.16 -7.80 5.49
N GLU A 142 -8.24 -8.67 5.89
CA GLU A 142 -7.90 -8.83 7.29
C GLU A 142 -6.80 -7.83 7.67
N ILE A 143 -7.04 -7.06 8.72
CA ILE A 143 -6.12 -6.06 9.25
C ILE A 143 -5.87 -6.41 10.71
N ASN A 144 -4.59 -6.47 11.08
CA ASN A 144 -4.18 -6.87 12.43
C ASN A 144 -3.42 -5.74 13.13
N ALA A 145 -3.56 -5.68 14.45
CA ALA A 145 -2.78 -4.77 15.27
C ALA A 145 -2.28 -5.49 16.53
N ALA A 146 -1.05 -5.17 16.94
CA ALA A 146 -0.42 -5.73 18.12
C ALA A 146 0.15 -4.61 19.00
N VAL A 147 -0.05 -4.74 20.31
CA VAL A 147 0.48 -3.83 21.32
C VAL A 147 1.27 -4.60 22.37
N SER A 148 2.29 -3.98 22.92
CA SER A 148 2.98 -4.44 24.11
C SER A 148 2.73 -3.43 25.23
N VAL A 149 2.23 -3.91 26.36
CA VAL A 149 1.87 -3.07 27.51
C VAL A 149 2.51 -3.63 28.75
N THR A 150 3.26 -2.80 29.46
CA THR A 150 3.82 -3.16 30.77
C THR A 150 2.93 -2.60 31.87
N PHE A 151 2.51 -3.46 32.79
CA PHE A 151 1.67 -3.10 33.93
C PHE A 151 2.44 -3.20 35.24
N ARG A 152 2.12 -2.31 36.18
CA ARG A 152 2.53 -2.42 37.58
C ARG A 152 1.48 -3.23 38.33
N ILE A 153 1.91 -4.20 39.14
CA ILE A 153 1.05 -5.02 40.01
C ILE A 153 1.37 -4.86 41.50
#